data_AF-A0A7S3CKZ4-F1
#
_entry.id   AF-A0A7S3CKZ4-F1
#
_cell.length_a   1.000
_cell.length_b   1.000
_cell.length_c   1.000
_cell.angle_alpha   90.00
_cell.angle_beta   90.00
_cell.angle_gamma   90.00
#
_symmetry.space_group_name_H-M   'P 1'
#
loop_
_entity.id
_entity.type
_entity.pdbx_description
1 polymer ?
#
loop_
_entity_poly.entity_id
_entity_poly.type
_entity_poly.pdbx_seq_one_letter_code
_entity_poly.pdbx_strand_id
1 'polypeptide(L)'
;MEAREEEALAENGLEGSYLAAGSERLREGEQEKPNGHRVRMTNILNSQYLGDIYFGSPESQHATVVFDTGSNWLTVTSNLCKNCHSQAYDTTKSRTAIQVDERTLDQKYGSANLNGKIWNDTVCLQ
;
A
#
# COMPACT_ATOMS: atom_id res chain seq x y z
N MET A 1 -12.32 11.42 -6.41
CA MET A 1 -11.31 11.21 -7.47
C MET A 1 -11.91 10.14 -8.35
N GLU A 2 -12.23 10.47 -9.60
CA GLU A 2 -12.86 9.55 -10.56
C GLU A 2 -11.86 9.35 -11.68
N ALA A 3 -11.36 8.13 -11.84
CA ALA A 3 -10.52 7.73 -12.96
C ALA A 3 -11.42 6.94 -13.92
N ARG A 4 -11.55 7.42 -15.15
CA ARG A 4 -12.20 6.67 -16.22
C ARG A 4 -11.27 5.56 -16.68
N GLU A 5 -11.73 4.33 -16.57
CA GLU A 5 -11.08 3.14 -17.10
C GLU A 5 -11.30 3.09 -18.62
N GLU A 6 -10.23 2.98 -19.40
CA GLU A 6 -10.33 2.51 -20.78
C GLU A 6 -10.10 0.99 -20.80
N GLU A 7 -11.10 0.28 -21.32
CA GLU A 7 -11.08 -1.17 -21.51
C GLU A 7 -10.02 -1.56 -22.56
N ALA A 8 -9.08 -2.42 -22.19
CA ALA A 8 -8.22 -3.10 -23.15
C ALA A 8 -8.88 -4.43 -23.59
N LEU A 9 -9.26 -4.50 -24.86
CA LEU A 9 -9.82 -5.68 -25.51
C LEU A 9 -8.83 -6.85 -25.49
N ALA A 10 -9.35 -8.05 -25.20
CA ALA A 10 -8.61 -9.31 -25.29
C ALA A 10 -8.41 -9.73 -26.76
N GLU A 11 -7.16 -9.82 -27.22
CA GLU A 11 -6.80 -10.47 -28.47
C GLU A 11 -6.46 -11.95 -28.20
N ASN A 12 -7.16 -12.85 -28.89
CA ASN A 12 -6.97 -14.29 -28.84
C ASN A 12 -5.78 -14.74 -29.70
N GLY A 13 -4.96 -15.64 -29.15
CA GLY A 13 -4.40 -16.78 -29.88
C GLY A 13 -3.02 -16.62 -30.50
N LEU A 14 -2.04 -17.34 -29.94
CA LEU A 14 -1.05 -18.12 -30.68
C LEU A 14 -0.41 -19.16 -29.75
N GLU A 15 -0.78 -20.42 -29.95
CA GLU A 15 -0.10 -21.59 -29.41
C GLU A 15 1.32 -21.71 -29.97
N GLY A 16 2.26 -22.20 -29.16
CA GLY A 16 3.63 -22.46 -29.63
C GLY A 16 4.62 -22.84 -28.54
N SER A 17 4.47 -24.05 -27.99
CA SER A 17 5.51 -24.95 -27.48
C SER A 17 6.85 -24.36 -26.96
N TYR A 18 7.07 -24.41 -25.65
CA TYR A 18 8.40 -24.64 -25.08
C TYR A 18 8.34 -25.76 -24.03
N LEU A 19 8.68 -26.96 -24.52
CA LEU A 19 9.32 -28.11 -23.87
C LEU A 19 8.81 -28.55 -22.48
N ALA A 20 8.08 -29.67 -22.50
CA ALA A 20 7.98 -30.58 -21.37
C ALA A 20 9.37 -31.15 -21.02
N ALA A 21 9.83 -30.92 -19.80
CA ALA A 21 10.92 -31.67 -19.18
C ALA A 21 10.61 -31.86 -17.69
N GLY A 22 10.56 -33.12 -17.26
CA GLY A 22 10.68 -33.51 -15.85
C GLY A 22 9.37 -33.77 -15.10
N SER A 23 8.79 -34.96 -15.29
CA SER A 23 7.97 -35.58 -14.24
C SER A 23 8.91 -36.11 -13.17
N GLU A 24 9.31 -35.23 -12.24
CA GLU A 24 9.83 -35.65 -10.96
C GLU A 24 8.88 -35.13 -9.89
N ARG A 25 8.36 -36.06 -9.08
CA ARG A 25 7.60 -35.75 -7.89
C ARG A 25 8.58 -35.06 -6.93
N LEU A 26 8.65 -33.73 -6.98
CA LEU A 26 9.39 -32.95 -6.00
C LEU A 26 8.83 -33.35 -4.64
N ARG A 27 9.66 -34.03 -3.84
CA ARG A 27 9.38 -34.19 -2.42
C ARG A 27 9.16 -32.78 -1.88
N GLU A 28 8.07 -32.54 -1.17
CA GLU A 28 7.89 -31.31 -0.39
C GLU A 28 9.06 -31.25 0.60
N GLY A 29 10.15 -30.60 0.17
CA GLY A 29 11.19 -30.18 1.09
C GLY A 29 10.56 -29.18 2.02
N GLU A 30 10.87 -29.27 3.32
CA GLU A 30 10.53 -28.23 4.28
C GLU A 30 11.01 -26.89 3.72
N GLN A 31 10.07 -26.08 3.24
CA GLN A 31 10.38 -24.77 2.70
C GLN A 31 10.89 -23.96 3.89
N GLU A 32 12.21 -23.77 3.99
CA GLU A 32 12.79 -22.96 5.05
C GLU A 32 12.04 -21.64 5.11
N LYS A 33 11.38 -21.39 6.24
CA LYS A 33 10.59 -20.20 6.46
C LYS A 33 11.60 -19.04 6.42
N PRO A 34 11.58 -18.18 5.39
CA PRO A 34 12.63 -17.18 5.28
C PRO A 34 12.51 -16.22 6.46
N ASN A 35 13.67 -15.86 7.00
CA ASN A 35 13.83 -15.03 8.20
C ASN A 35 13.47 -13.55 7.93
N GLY A 36 12.22 -13.28 7.59
CA GLY A 36 11.73 -11.93 7.31
C GLY A 36 10.26 -11.74 7.67
N HIS A 37 9.91 -10.51 8.05
CA HIS A 37 8.52 -10.11 8.19
C HIS A 37 7.85 -10.10 6.81
N ARG A 38 6.64 -10.65 6.71
CA ARG A 38 5.92 -10.83 5.45
C ARG A 38 4.56 -10.16 5.55
N VAL A 39 4.33 -9.20 4.68
CA VAL A 39 3.03 -8.52 4.52
C VAL A 39 2.28 -9.15 3.36
N ARG A 40 1.00 -9.45 3.54
CA ARG A 40 0.13 -9.89 2.43
C ARG A 40 -0.21 -8.70 1.55
N MET A 41 -0.10 -8.88 0.25
CA MET A 41 -0.34 -7.82 -0.74
C MET A 41 -1.51 -8.20 -1.65
N THR A 42 -2.36 -7.23 -1.95
CA THR A 42 -3.42 -7.31 -2.97
C THR A 42 -2.90 -6.70 -4.26
N ASN A 43 -2.97 -7.48 -5.34
CA ASN A 43 -2.59 -7.04 -6.68
C ASN A 43 -3.81 -6.47 -7.41
N ILE A 44 -3.69 -5.24 -7.93
CA ILE A 44 -4.66 -4.61 -8.81
C ILE A 44 -4.04 -4.44 -10.19
N LEU A 45 -4.56 -5.23 -11.14
CA LEU A 45 -4.21 -5.16 -12.57
C LEU A 45 -2.70 -5.26 -12.87
N ASN A 46 -1.91 -5.93 -12.03
CA ASN A 46 -0.44 -6.01 -12.12
C ASN A 46 0.26 -4.64 -12.08
N SER A 47 -0.41 -3.59 -11.62
CA SER A 47 0.09 -2.21 -11.62
C SER A 47 0.21 -1.62 -10.21
N GLN A 48 -0.63 -2.05 -9.27
CA GLN A 48 -0.63 -1.58 -7.90
C GLN A 48 -0.64 -2.76 -6.95
N TYR A 49 0.29 -2.77 -6.01
CA TYR A 49 0.35 -3.76 -4.94
C TYR A 49 0.05 -3.06 -3.63
N LEU A 50 -1.11 -3.36 -3.06
CA LEU A 50 -1.59 -2.75 -1.83
C LEU A 50 -1.36 -3.67 -0.64
N GLY A 51 -1.01 -3.12 0.50
CA GLY A 51 -0.91 -3.84 1.76
C GLY A 51 -1.58 -3.06 2.89
N ASP A 52 -1.92 -3.78 3.96
CA ASP A 52 -2.52 -3.18 5.14
C ASP A 52 -1.45 -2.72 6.13
N ILE A 53 -1.63 -1.50 6.62
CA ILE A 53 -0.82 -0.91 7.68
C ILE A 53 -1.72 -0.29 8.74
N TYR A 54 -1.15 -0.06 9.92
CA TYR A 54 -1.91 0.41 11.07
C TYR A 54 -1.22 1.59 11.74
N PHE A 55 -2.00 2.60 12.11
CA PHE A 55 -1.53 3.83 12.72
C PHE A 55 -2.05 4.02 14.14
N GLY A 56 -1.19 4.49 15.03
CA GLY A 56 -1.55 4.95 16.35
C GLY A 56 -1.74 3.86 17.41
N SER A 57 -1.82 4.34 18.66
CA SER A 57 -1.91 3.55 19.90
C SER A 57 -2.77 4.31 20.92
N PRO A 58 -3.54 3.64 21.81
CA PRO A 58 -3.60 2.19 22.04
C PRO A 58 -4.49 1.43 21.05
N GLU A 59 -5.45 2.11 20.41
CA GLU A 59 -6.29 1.53 19.38
C GLU A 59 -5.70 1.88 18.02
N SER A 60 -5.32 0.86 17.26
CA SER A 60 -4.73 1.05 15.95
C SER A 60 -5.78 1.29 14.87
N GLN A 61 -5.46 2.19 13.96
CA GLN A 61 -6.33 2.65 12.87
C GLN A 61 -5.85 2.04 11.56
N HIS A 62 -6.72 1.30 10.88
CA HIS A 62 -6.39 0.57 9.66
C HIS A 62 -6.32 1.49 8.43
N ALA A 63 -5.32 1.26 7.58
CA ALA A 63 -5.22 1.86 6.26
C ALA A 63 -4.69 0.83 5.26
N THR A 64 -5.31 0.77 4.08
CA THR A 64 -4.77 0.04 2.93
C THR A 64 -3.99 1.00 2.04
N VAL A 65 -2.71 0.73 1.80
CA VAL A 65 -1.79 1.64 1.10
C VAL A 65 -1.04 0.93 -0.02
N VAL A 66 -0.57 1.71 -1.00
CA VAL A 66 0.36 1.24 -2.03
C VAL A 66 1.77 1.20 -1.46
N PHE A 67 2.49 0.09 -1.62
CA PHE A 67 3.90 -0.02 -1.27
C PHE A 67 4.75 0.45 -2.45
N ASP A 68 5.07 1.74 -2.48
CA ASP A 68 5.72 2.41 -3.61
C ASP A 68 7.22 2.64 -3.37
N THR A 69 8.08 1.89 -4.07
CA THR A 69 9.54 2.04 -4.02
C THR A 69 10.06 3.34 -4.65
N GLY A 70 9.21 4.05 -5.41
CA GLY A 70 9.54 5.33 -6.04
C GLY A 70 9.46 6.54 -5.10
N SER A 71 9.04 6.34 -3.85
CA SER A 71 8.88 7.40 -2.86
C SER A 71 9.61 7.08 -1.55
N ASN A 72 9.91 8.12 -0.77
CA ASN A 72 10.49 8.00 0.57
C ASN A 72 9.56 8.57 1.66
N TRP A 73 8.27 8.71 1.36
CA TRP A 73 7.27 9.25 2.27
C TRP A 73 6.19 8.22 2.57
N LEU A 74 5.81 8.15 3.85
CA LEU A 74 4.57 7.50 4.26
C LEU A 74 3.47 8.55 4.32
N THR A 75 2.46 8.43 3.46
CA THR A 75 1.33 9.36 3.40
C THR A 75 0.02 8.62 3.59
N VAL A 76 -0.86 9.18 4.42
CA VAL A 76 -2.20 8.65 4.69
C VAL A 76 -3.20 9.80 4.72
N THR A 77 -4.42 9.58 4.24
CA THR A 77 -5.47 10.57 4.40
C THR A 77 -5.91 10.64 5.86
N SER A 78 -6.04 11.86 6.38
CA SER A 78 -6.37 12.07 7.78
C SER A 78 -7.70 12.78 8.01
N ASN A 79 -8.13 12.78 9.27
CA ASN A 79 -9.25 13.58 9.78
C ASN A 79 -9.12 15.11 9.49
N LEU A 80 -7.93 15.59 9.09
CA LEU A 80 -7.72 16.97 8.65
C LEU A 80 -8.35 17.25 7.28
N CYS A 81 -8.42 16.24 6.38
CA CYS A 81 -9.01 16.41 5.06
C CYS A 81 -10.53 16.17 5.09
N LYS A 82 -11.32 17.23 5.21
CA LYS A 82 -12.79 17.14 5.30
C LYS A 82 -13.49 16.66 4.03
N ASN A 83 -12.86 16.85 2.87
CA ASN A 83 -13.43 16.52 1.55
C ASN A 83 -12.77 15.30 0.88
N CYS A 84 -11.92 14.57 1.60
CA CYS A 84 -11.31 13.34 1.08
C CYS A 84 -12.30 12.17 1.16
N HIS A 85 -12.19 11.22 0.23
CA HIS A 85 -13.02 10.01 0.22
C HIS A 85 -12.77 9.12 1.45
N SER A 86 -11.54 9.11 1.95
CA SER A 86 -11.13 8.35 3.14
C SER A 86 -10.45 9.28 4.15
N GLN A 87 -10.60 8.96 5.43
CA GLN A 87 -9.90 9.56 6.56
C GLN A 87 -9.34 8.44 7.43
N ALA A 88 -8.47 7.61 6.85
CA ALA A 88 -7.98 6.39 7.48
C ALA A 88 -7.22 6.62 8.79
N TYR A 89 -6.68 7.84 8.99
CA TYR A 89 -5.97 8.20 10.21
C TYR A 89 -6.57 9.43 10.90
N ASP A 90 -7.11 9.24 12.10
CA ASP A 90 -7.52 10.31 13.00
C ASP A 90 -6.41 10.57 14.02
N THR A 91 -5.71 11.69 13.84
CA THR A 91 -4.60 12.10 14.72
C THR A 91 -5.04 12.30 16.17
N THR A 92 -6.33 12.58 16.42
CA THR A 92 -6.86 12.85 17.77
C THR A 92 -7.14 11.58 18.57
N LYS A 93 -7.17 10.41 17.91
CA LYS A 93 -7.44 9.11 18.55
C LYS A 93 -6.18 8.40 19.03
N SER A 94 -5.01 8.83 18.56
CA SER A 94 -3.74 8.23 18.95
C SER A 94 -3.08 9.02 20.07
N ARG A 95 -2.68 8.31 21.13
CA ARG A 95 -1.90 8.87 22.25
C ARG A 95 -0.43 9.03 21.92
N THR A 96 0.04 8.37 20.87
CA THR A 96 1.44 8.44 20.40
C THR A 96 1.63 9.43 19.25
N ALA A 97 0.54 10.04 18.77
CA ALA A 97 0.61 11.07 17.73
C ALA A 97 1.23 12.36 18.24
N ILE A 98 2.28 12.80 17.56
CA ILE A 98 2.97 14.06 17.80
C ILE A 98 3.03 14.82 16.48
N GLN A 99 2.44 16.00 16.44
CA GLN A 99 2.60 16.89 15.28
C GLN A 99 4.03 17.43 15.30
N VAL A 100 4.78 17.23 14.22
CA VAL A 100 6.20 17.61 14.15
C VAL A 100 6.38 19.07 13.74
N ASP A 101 5.47 19.58 12.90
CA ASP A 101 5.50 20.95 12.39
C ASP A 101 4.06 21.49 12.27
N GLU A 102 3.89 22.80 12.52
CA GLU A 102 2.61 23.50 12.31
C GLU A 102 2.35 23.88 10.86
N ARG A 103 3.41 23.95 10.04
CA ARG A 103 3.30 24.30 8.64
C ARG A 103 2.57 23.21 7.85
N THR A 104 1.67 23.65 6.99
CA THR A 104 1.13 22.81 5.92
C THR A 104 2.18 22.65 4.84
N LEU A 105 2.37 21.42 4.37
CA LEU A 105 3.20 21.08 3.23
C LEU A 105 2.33 20.79 2.02
N ASP A 106 2.77 21.32 0.89
CA ASP A 106 2.27 21.00 -0.44
C ASP A 106 3.32 20.18 -1.17
N GLN A 107 3.01 18.93 -1.45
CA GLN A 107 3.93 17.98 -2.07
C GLN A 107 3.28 17.35 -3.30
N LYS A 108 3.96 17.44 -4.45
CA LYS A 108 3.52 16.79 -5.68
C LYS A 108 4.24 15.47 -5.89
N TYR A 109 3.52 14.47 -6.39
CA TYR A 109 4.08 13.18 -6.80
C TYR A 109 3.32 12.68 -8.04
N GLY A 110 3.93 12.77 -9.22
CA GLY A 110 3.23 12.54 -10.48
C GLY A 110 2.02 13.46 -10.63
N SER A 111 0.84 12.86 -10.80
CA SER A 111 -0.45 13.56 -10.86
C SER A 111 -1.08 13.84 -9.49
N ALA A 112 -0.54 13.27 -8.42
CA ALA A 112 -1.05 13.47 -7.06
C ALA A 112 -0.52 14.79 -6.47
N ASN A 113 -1.40 15.48 -5.73
CA ASN A 113 -1.05 16.63 -4.92
C ASN A 113 -1.45 16.36 -3.46
N LEU A 114 -0.45 16.31 -2.60
CA LEU A 114 -0.57 16.03 -1.17
C LEU A 114 -0.49 17.37 -0.43
N ASN A 115 -1.58 17.76 0.22
CA ASN A 115 -1.62 18.91 1.12
C ASN A 115 -1.89 18.41 2.53
N GLY A 116 -0.99 18.68 3.48
CA GLY A 116 -1.12 18.14 4.83
C GLY A 116 -0.06 18.62 5.81
N LYS A 117 -0.04 18.00 6.99
CA LYS A 117 0.92 18.28 8.07
C LYS A 117 1.77 17.05 8.36
N ILE A 118 2.97 17.24 8.90
CA ILE A 118 3.83 16.13 9.32
C ILE A 118 3.46 15.69 10.72
N TRP A 119 3.26 14.38 10.87
CA TRP A 119 3.02 13.71 12.13
C TRP A 119 4.05 12.60 12.36
N ASN A 120 4.46 12.44 13.61
CA ASN A 120 5.13 11.26 14.11
C ASN A 120 4.09 10.45 14.90
N ASP A 121 3.98 9.15 14.63
CA ASP A 121 3.10 8.26 15.37
C ASP A 121 3.60 6.81 15.27
N THR A 122 3.06 5.93 16.08
CA THR A 122 3.28 4.48 15.99
C THR A 122 2.71 3.96 14.69
N VAL A 123 3.51 3.18 13.95
CA VAL A 123 3.08 2.50 12.71
C VAL A 123 3.42 1.02 12.83
N CYS A 124 2.46 0.17 12.48
CA CYS A 124 2.60 -1.28 12.55
C CYS A 124 2.29 -1.94 11.21
N LEU A 125 3.05 -2.99 10.90
CA LEU A 125 2.79 -3.97 9.84
C LEU A 125 2.33 -5.28 10.50
N GLN A 126 1.33 -5.95 9.92
CA GLN A 126 0.86 -7.27 10.39
C GLN A 126 1.50 -8.41 9.61
#